data_AF-A0A933GK87-F1
#
_entry.id   AF-A0A933GK87-F1
#
_cell.length_a   1.000
_cell.length_b   1.000
_cell.length_c   1.000
_cell.angle_alpha   90.00
_cell.angle_beta   90.00
_cell.angle_gamma   90.00
#
_symmetry.space_group_name_H-M   'P 1'
#
loop_
_entity.id
_entity.type
_entity.pdbx_description
1 polymer ?
#
loop_
_entity_poly.entity_id
_entity_poly.type
_entity_poly.pdbx_seq_one_letter_code
_entity_poly.pdbx_strand_id
1 'polypeptide(L)'
;MKMPLWKPSEERIEKANLSRFIQYLDKKLGKQFHTYQELYQWSIEDIPGFWASIWEFTDIKASRGYESVIDDLSRMPGARWFIDSKLNFAENLLKYRDERVAFIFKGETQKSTKMTYAELYDAVARLAQSLRGLGVNPGDRVAAYMPNMIETVVAMLAATSAGAIWCSCATDIGPQAALDRLGQIGPKVLFTANGYFYKGKAFNSLENVREITRGIPSLEKVIVVSYTEDRPDLANISHAVHYEDFLAKEEHPYLHFGQLPFDHPVYIMFSSGTTGKPKCIVQGAGGVLINHLKELILHTDLKREDTIFYITTCSWMMWNWLISSLGVGATIVLYDGNPGYPDAGSIWQLIEEERITVFGTSASYLNSLRSQGVKPGRDYDLTSLREISQTGSPLSAEGFEYVYREIKPDLHFNSISGGTDINGCFAAGNPISPVYAGEIQGPALGMKVKAYDEHGISIFDRMGELVCEAPAPSMPLYFWNDPEQ
;
A
#
# COMPACT_ATOMS: atom_id res chain seq x y z
N MET A 1 9.06 16.44 31.52
CA MET A 1 8.42 16.32 30.20
C MET A 1 9.49 15.97 29.18
N LYS A 2 9.24 15.02 28.28
CA LYS A 2 10.18 14.72 27.18
C LYS A 2 10.27 15.95 26.25
N MET A 3 11.47 16.27 25.77
CA MET A 3 11.64 17.29 24.73
C MET A 3 11.35 16.65 23.36
N PRO A 4 10.62 17.33 22.47
CA PRO A 4 10.41 16.82 21.12
C PRO A 4 11.70 16.89 20.32
N LEU A 5 11.93 15.89 19.47
CA LEU A 5 13.03 15.86 18.51
C LEU A 5 12.76 16.80 17.33
N TRP A 6 11.49 16.99 16.98
CA TRP A 6 11.06 17.86 15.90
C TRP A 6 9.69 18.45 16.19
N LYS A 7 9.48 19.67 15.68
CA LYS A 7 8.19 20.37 15.68
C LYS A 7 7.95 20.89 14.27
N PRO A 8 6.76 20.71 13.70
CA PRO A 8 6.42 21.36 12.44
C PRO A 8 6.42 22.88 12.64
N SER A 9 6.99 23.61 11.68
CA SER A 9 6.84 25.06 11.57
C SER A 9 5.38 25.44 11.32
N GLU A 10 4.97 26.66 11.68
CA GLU A 10 3.64 27.20 11.38
C GLU A 10 3.27 27.09 9.89
N GLU A 11 4.22 27.37 8.99
CA GLU A 11 4.01 27.24 7.54
C GLU A 11 3.66 25.81 7.10
N ARG A 12 4.36 24.80 7.65
CA ARG A 12 4.07 23.38 7.40
C ARG A 12 2.68 23.00 7.93
N ILE A 13 2.32 23.50 9.12
CA ILE A 13 0.99 23.26 9.68
C ILE A 13 -0.08 23.87 8.76
N GLU A 14 0.06 25.14 8.36
CA GLU A 14 -0.91 25.83 7.52
C GLU A 14 -1.11 25.14 6.17
N LYS A 15 -0.02 24.67 5.55
CA LYS A 15 -0.04 24.02 4.22
C LYS A 15 -0.38 22.53 4.24
N ALA A 16 -0.51 21.91 5.41
CA ALA A 16 -0.82 20.49 5.52
C ALA A 16 -2.24 20.17 5.00
N ASN A 17 -2.39 19.06 4.32
CA ASN A 17 -3.68 18.48 3.93
C ASN A 17 -4.58 18.23 5.14
N LEU A 18 -3.99 17.90 6.30
CA LEU A 18 -4.73 17.73 7.54
C LEU A 18 -5.37 19.06 8.00
N SER A 19 -4.67 20.18 7.86
CA SER A 19 -5.22 21.52 8.13
C SER A 19 -6.28 21.91 7.09
N ARG A 20 -6.07 21.55 5.82
CA ARG A 20 -7.10 21.68 4.76
C ARG A 20 -8.37 20.89 5.10
N PHE A 21 -8.22 19.69 5.68
CA PHE A 21 -9.35 18.88 6.13
C PHE A 21 -10.08 19.51 7.32
N ILE A 22 -9.35 20.03 8.31
CA ILE A 22 -9.96 20.78 9.44
C ILE A 22 -10.76 21.98 8.93
N GLN A 23 -10.20 22.78 8.01
CA GLN A 23 -10.91 23.91 7.40
C GLN A 23 -12.13 23.48 6.59
N TYR A 24 -12.06 22.32 5.93
CA TYR A 24 -13.20 21.74 5.23
C TYR A 24 -14.33 21.35 6.20
N LEU A 25 -14.00 20.73 7.34
CA LEU A 25 -14.98 20.37 8.37
C LEU A 25 -15.63 21.60 9.01
N ASP A 26 -14.87 22.68 9.23
CA ASP A 26 -15.42 23.95 9.72
C ASP A 26 -16.43 24.53 8.72
N LYS A 27 -16.05 24.65 7.44
CA LYS A 27 -16.94 25.16 6.39
C LYS A 27 -18.20 24.32 6.18
N LYS A 28 -18.08 22.99 6.25
CA LYS A 28 -19.16 22.07 5.91
C LYS A 28 -20.07 21.75 7.10
N LEU A 29 -19.49 21.55 8.28
CA LEU A 29 -20.19 21.06 9.46
C LEU A 29 -20.22 22.08 10.61
N GLY A 30 -19.55 23.23 10.48
CA GLY A 30 -19.40 24.22 11.57
C GLY A 30 -18.58 23.69 12.74
N LYS A 31 -17.75 22.65 12.53
CA LYS A 31 -16.93 22.04 13.57
C LYS A 31 -15.52 22.61 13.54
N GLN A 32 -15.09 23.21 14.64
CA GLN A 32 -13.76 23.76 14.80
C GLN A 32 -12.88 22.83 15.62
N PHE A 33 -11.66 22.58 15.12
CA PHE A 33 -10.65 21.77 15.79
C PHE A 33 -9.34 22.56 15.82
N HIS A 34 -8.74 22.68 16.99
CA HIS A 34 -7.49 23.41 17.20
C HIS A 34 -6.29 22.48 17.36
N THR A 35 -6.53 21.22 17.71
CA THR A 35 -5.47 20.21 17.88
C THR A 35 -5.81 18.92 17.15
N TYR A 36 -4.78 18.14 16.81
CA TYR A 36 -4.97 16.78 16.29
C TYR A 36 -5.80 15.91 17.23
N GLN A 37 -5.63 16.08 18.55
CA GLN A 37 -6.34 15.29 19.56
C GLN A 37 -7.85 15.55 19.53
N GLU A 38 -8.28 16.81 19.38
CA GLU A 38 -9.71 17.15 19.24
C GLU A 38 -10.31 16.54 17.97
N LEU A 39 -9.59 16.62 16.84
CA LEU A 39 -10.01 16.00 15.59
C LEU A 39 -10.10 14.47 15.72
N TYR A 40 -9.10 13.84 16.36
CA TYR A 40 -9.10 12.41 16.62
C TYR A 40 -10.30 12.01 17.48
N GLN A 41 -10.56 12.72 18.58
CA GLN A 41 -11.68 12.43 19.48
C GLN A 41 -13.00 12.47 18.73
N TRP A 42 -13.25 13.50 17.92
CA TRP A 42 -14.44 13.56 17.07
C TRP A 42 -14.49 12.39 16.08
N SER A 43 -13.37 12.02 15.45
CA SER A 43 -13.32 10.93 14.47
C SER A 43 -13.76 9.56 15.02
N ILE A 44 -13.66 9.35 16.34
CA ILE A 44 -14.02 8.10 17.02
C ILE A 44 -15.32 8.18 17.83
N GLU A 45 -15.86 9.37 18.02
CA GLU A 45 -17.17 9.61 18.65
C GLU A 45 -18.29 9.70 17.61
N ASP A 46 -18.02 10.35 16.47
CA ASP A 46 -18.94 10.52 15.34
C ASP A 46 -18.38 9.77 14.12
N ILE A 47 -18.24 8.45 14.28
CA ILE A 47 -17.64 7.56 13.27
C ILE A 47 -18.34 7.67 11.90
N PRO A 48 -19.69 7.65 11.79
CA PRO A 48 -20.36 7.83 10.51
C PRO A 48 -20.10 9.21 9.89
N GLY A 49 -20.13 10.28 10.68
CA GLY A 49 -19.87 11.64 10.21
C GLY A 49 -18.43 11.83 9.73
N PHE A 50 -17.47 11.21 10.42
CA PHE A 50 -16.06 11.20 10.02
C PHE A 50 -15.87 10.50 8.67
N TRP A 51 -16.33 9.27 8.53
CA TRP A 51 -16.11 8.50 7.29
C TRP A 51 -16.87 9.09 6.08
N ALA A 52 -18.06 9.65 6.27
CA ALA A 52 -18.73 10.45 5.24
C ALA A 52 -17.89 11.67 4.82
N SER A 53 -17.27 12.35 5.79
CA SER A 53 -16.41 13.51 5.51
C SER A 53 -15.15 13.12 4.74
N ILE A 54 -14.54 11.97 5.04
CA ILE A 54 -13.40 11.44 4.29
C ILE A 54 -13.80 11.07 2.86
N TRP A 55 -14.93 10.39 2.66
CA TRP A 55 -15.43 10.02 1.34
C TRP A 55 -15.49 11.24 0.40
N GLU A 56 -16.09 12.33 0.89
CA GLU A 56 -16.22 13.56 0.11
C GLU A 56 -14.91 14.33 -0.02
N PHE A 57 -14.11 14.44 1.06
CA PHE A 57 -12.85 15.20 1.03
C PHE A 57 -11.80 14.59 0.10
N THR A 58 -11.80 13.25 0.00
CA THR A 58 -10.90 12.50 -0.88
C THR A 58 -11.44 12.33 -2.30
N ASP A 59 -12.66 12.83 -2.55
CA ASP A 59 -13.35 12.79 -3.83
C ASP A 59 -13.43 11.37 -4.41
N ILE A 60 -13.99 10.44 -3.61
CA ILE A 60 -14.18 9.05 -4.05
C ILE A 60 -15.14 9.03 -5.24
N LYS A 61 -14.65 8.49 -6.36
CA LYS A 61 -15.43 8.28 -7.57
C LYS A 61 -16.27 7.01 -7.44
N ALA A 62 -17.57 7.20 -7.54
CA ALA A 62 -18.56 6.14 -7.49
C ALA A 62 -19.66 6.39 -8.53
N SER A 63 -20.17 5.33 -9.15
CA SER A 63 -21.34 5.41 -10.05
C SER A 63 -22.67 5.51 -9.29
N ARG A 64 -22.69 5.07 -8.04
CA ARG A 64 -23.81 5.26 -7.11
C ARG A 64 -23.25 5.62 -5.74
N GLY A 65 -23.79 6.69 -5.13
CA GLY A 65 -23.50 7.05 -3.74
C GLY A 65 -24.08 6.04 -2.74
N TYR A 66 -23.89 6.27 -1.45
CA TYR A 66 -24.38 5.40 -0.39
C TYR A 66 -25.70 5.91 0.20
N GLU A 67 -26.51 5.00 0.73
CA GLU A 67 -27.72 5.33 1.50
C GLU A 67 -27.39 5.56 2.98
N SER A 68 -26.44 4.81 3.52
CA SER A 68 -25.94 4.94 4.89
C SER A 68 -24.46 4.57 4.97
N VAL A 69 -23.73 5.21 5.89
CA VAL A 69 -22.28 5.01 6.03
C VAL A 69 -21.95 3.68 6.68
N ILE A 70 -22.78 3.20 7.61
CA ILE A 70 -22.61 1.93 8.31
C ILE A 70 -23.97 1.40 8.75
N ASP A 71 -24.15 0.07 8.77
CA ASP A 71 -25.36 -0.56 9.28
C ASP A 71 -25.41 -0.62 10.81
N ASP A 72 -24.35 -1.10 11.45
CA ASP A 72 -24.29 -1.32 12.90
C ASP A 72 -22.87 -1.10 13.44
N LEU A 73 -22.69 -0.05 14.26
CA LEU A 73 -21.41 0.28 14.90
C LEU A 73 -20.97 -0.73 15.97
N SER A 74 -21.88 -1.56 16.46
CA SER A 74 -21.56 -2.59 17.46
C SER A 74 -21.12 -3.92 16.86
N ARG A 75 -21.26 -4.08 15.53
CA ARG A 75 -20.95 -5.33 14.82
C ARG A 75 -19.47 -5.40 14.45
N MET A 76 -18.73 -6.29 15.11
CA MET A 76 -17.35 -6.59 14.78
C MET A 76 -17.05 -8.06 15.10
N PRO A 77 -16.73 -8.91 14.11
CA PRO A 77 -16.56 -8.62 12.67
C PRO A 77 -17.91 -8.45 11.93
N GLY A 78 -17.84 -7.94 10.68
CA GLY A 78 -18.97 -7.96 9.74
C GLY A 78 -19.82 -6.69 9.64
N ALA A 79 -19.38 -5.55 10.18
CA ALA A 79 -20.00 -4.25 9.88
C ALA A 79 -19.97 -3.98 8.38
N ARG A 80 -21.09 -3.50 7.82
CA ARG A 80 -21.20 -3.14 6.40
C ARG A 80 -21.12 -1.64 6.25
N TRP A 81 -20.24 -1.19 5.36
CA TRP A 81 -19.93 0.23 5.16
C TRP A 81 -20.44 0.73 3.81
N PHE A 82 -20.84 2.01 3.79
CA PHE A 82 -21.31 2.74 2.60
C PHE A 82 -22.32 1.94 1.77
N ILE A 83 -23.39 1.52 2.45
CA ILE A 83 -24.40 0.61 1.93
C ILE A 83 -24.96 1.17 0.62
N ASP A 84 -25.19 0.26 -0.34
CA ASP A 84 -25.72 0.54 -1.67
C ASP A 84 -24.80 1.30 -2.64
N SER A 85 -23.66 1.81 -2.18
CA SER A 85 -22.69 2.45 -3.08
C SER A 85 -22.09 1.48 -4.08
N LYS A 86 -21.75 2.01 -5.25
CA LYS A 86 -21.07 1.27 -6.32
C LYS A 86 -19.88 2.05 -6.83
N LEU A 87 -18.70 1.46 -6.75
CA LEU A 87 -17.44 2.05 -7.16
C LEU A 87 -16.53 1.01 -7.81
N ASN A 88 -15.37 1.47 -8.30
CA ASN A 88 -14.29 0.59 -8.71
C ASN A 88 -12.96 1.08 -8.12
N PHE A 89 -12.18 0.16 -7.55
CA PHE A 89 -10.89 0.47 -6.94
C PHE A 89 -9.90 1.04 -7.96
N ALA A 90 -9.70 0.35 -9.09
CA ALA A 90 -8.78 0.78 -10.14
C ALA A 90 -9.20 2.12 -10.76
N GLU A 91 -10.49 2.39 -10.90
CA GLU A 91 -10.99 3.67 -11.43
C GLU A 91 -10.54 4.86 -10.57
N ASN A 92 -10.55 4.69 -9.25
CA ASN A 92 -10.11 5.73 -8.32
C ASN A 92 -8.60 5.95 -8.37
N LEU A 93 -7.81 4.90 -8.62
CA LEU A 93 -6.36 5.00 -8.81
C LEU A 93 -5.98 5.52 -10.21
N LEU A 94 -6.83 5.32 -11.22
CA LEU A 94 -6.62 5.74 -12.62
C LEU A 94 -7.43 6.99 -13.00
N LYS A 95 -7.78 7.83 -12.02
CA LYS A 95 -8.57 9.04 -12.28
C LYS A 95 -7.78 10.12 -13.04
N TYR A 96 -6.46 10.08 -12.99
CA TYR A 96 -5.56 10.94 -13.76
C TYR A 96 -5.08 10.24 -15.03
N ARG A 97 -4.95 11.00 -16.12
CA ARG A 97 -4.58 10.52 -17.47
C ARG A 97 -3.74 11.55 -18.23
N ASP A 98 -2.86 12.23 -17.52
CA ASP A 98 -2.01 13.27 -18.11
C ASP A 98 -0.55 12.83 -18.21
N GLU A 99 0.29 13.72 -18.74
CA GLU A 99 1.72 13.46 -18.99
C GLU A 99 2.59 13.53 -17.72
N ARG A 100 1.98 13.63 -16.53
CA ARG A 100 2.75 13.53 -15.29
C ARG A 100 3.27 12.10 -15.12
N VAL A 101 4.47 11.97 -14.57
CA VAL A 101 5.07 10.67 -14.28
C VAL A 101 4.28 9.98 -13.17
N ALA A 102 3.71 8.81 -13.47
CA ALA A 102 3.08 7.93 -12.49
C ALA A 102 4.11 7.04 -11.81
N PHE A 103 5.05 6.48 -12.59
CA PHE A 103 6.08 5.58 -12.07
C PHE A 103 7.49 5.98 -12.49
N ILE A 104 8.41 5.78 -11.56
CA ILE A 104 9.84 5.66 -11.81
C ILE A 104 10.24 4.26 -11.35
N PHE A 105 10.66 3.40 -12.25
CA PHE A 105 11.13 2.06 -11.93
C PHE A 105 12.66 2.02 -11.92
N LYS A 106 13.23 1.42 -10.86
CA LYS A 106 14.66 1.21 -10.68
C LYS A 106 14.93 -0.23 -10.22
N GLY A 107 15.60 -1.02 -11.07
CA GLY A 107 16.22 -2.30 -10.67
C GLY A 107 17.72 -2.15 -10.44
N GLU A 108 18.34 -3.01 -9.62
CA GLU A 108 19.78 -2.93 -9.26
C GLU A 108 20.72 -2.82 -10.48
N THR A 109 20.47 -3.60 -11.53
CA THR A 109 21.32 -3.71 -12.72
C THR A 109 20.62 -3.17 -13.97
N GLN A 110 19.47 -2.52 -13.78
CA GLN A 110 18.58 -2.11 -14.85
C GLN A 110 18.66 -0.61 -15.10
N LYS A 111 18.35 -0.21 -16.34
CA LYS A 111 18.14 1.21 -16.64
C LYS A 111 16.85 1.67 -15.95
N SER A 112 16.89 2.89 -15.42
CA SER A 112 15.68 3.51 -14.88
C SER A 112 14.67 3.72 -16.02
N THR A 113 13.41 3.40 -15.75
CA THR A 113 12.30 3.56 -16.70
C THR A 113 11.25 4.44 -16.05
N LYS A 114 10.65 5.35 -16.83
CA LYS A 114 9.55 6.21 -16.37
C LYS A 114 8.29 5.89 -17.17
N MET A 115 7.13 6.00 -16.53
CA MET A 115 5.82 5.83 -17.14
C MET A 115 4.90 6.96 -16.70
N THR A 116 4.21 7.61 -17.63
CA THR A 116 3.22 8.66 -17.34
C THR A 116 1.87 8.09 -16.92
N TYR A 117 0.99 8.93 -16.38
CA TYR A 117 -0.39 8.52 -16.08
C TYR A 117 -1.18 8.16 -17.34
N ALA A 118 -0.93 8.84 -18.46
CA ALA A 118 -1.53 8.50 -19.76
C ALA A 118 -1.08 7.10 -20.22
N GLU A 119 0.23 6.85 -20.23
CA GLU A 119 0.80 5.54 -20.60
C GLU A 119 0.33 4.42 -19.68
N LEU A 120 0.24 4.69 -18.37
CA LEU A 120 -0.30 3.74 -17.40
C LEU A 120 -1.75 3.37 -17.71
N TYR A 121 -2.60 4.35 -18.02
CA TYR A 121 -4.00 4.10 -18.35
C TYR A 121 -4.10 3.18 -19.58
N ASP A 122 -3.33 3.46 -20.63
CA ASP A 122 -3.32 2.65 -21.86
C ASP A 122 -2.80 1.23 -21.60
N ALA A 123 -1.71 1.08 -20.84
CA ALA A 123 -1.17 -0.23 -20.47
C ALA A 123 -2.20 -1.07 -19.70
N VAL A 124 -2.90 -0.46 -18.73
CA VAL A 124 -3.97 -1.13 -17.98
C VAL A 124 -5.14 -1.47 -18.89
N ALA A 125 -5.55 -0.56 -19.77
CA ALA A 125 -6.67 -0.77 -20.69
C ALA A 125 -6.45 -1.99 -21.60
N ARG A 126 -5.25 -2.08 -22.18
CA ARG A 126 -4.84 -3.19 -23.05
C ARG A 126 -4.82 -4.52 -22.31
N LEU A 127 -4.23 -4.55 -21.12
CA LEU A 127 -4.19 -5.77 -20.33
C LEU A 127 -5.59 -6.19 -19.83
N ALA A 128 -6.42 -5.24 -19.40
CA ALA A 128 -7.78 -5.49 -18.94
C ALA A 128 -8.68 -6.01 -20.06
N GLN A 129 -8.49 -5.56 -21.31
CA GLN A 129 -9.19 -6.12 -22.46
C GLN A 129 -8.82 -7.59 -22.68
N SER A 130 -7.54 -7.95 -22.58
CA SER A 130 -7.08 -9.34 -22.69
C SER A 130 -7.60 -10.23 -21.57
N LEU A 131 -7.57 -9.75 -20.32
CA LEU A 131 -8.14 -10.48 -19.17
C LEU A 131 -9.64 -10.72 -19.35
N ARG A 132 -10.39 -9.73 -19.84
CA ARG A 132 -11.82 -9.90 -20.18
C ARG A 132 -12.03 -10.87 -21.35
N GLY A 133 -11.16 -10.85 -22.36
CA GLY A 133 -11.17 -11.81 -23.46
C GLY A 133 -10.91 -13.25 -23.01
N LEU A 134 -10.12 -13.43 -21.96
CA LEU A 134 -9.93 -14.72 -21.26
C LEU A 134 -11.15 -15.10 -20.37
N GLY A 135 -12.10 -14.18 -20.18
CA GLY A 135 -13.28 -14.40 -19.36
C GLY A 135 -13.03 -14.23 -17.86
N VAL A 136 -12.10 -13.36 -17.45
CA VAL A 136 -11.97 -12.94 -16.04
C VAL A 136 -13.20 -12.10 -15.65
N ASN A 137 -13.89 -12.53 -14.61
CA ASN A 137 -15.13 -11.91 -14.09
C ASN A 137 -14.97 -11.42 -12.64
N PRO A 138 -15.91 -10.60 -12.13
CA PRO A 138 -15.94 -10.24 -10.73
C PRO A 138 -15.90 -11.46 -9.80
N GLY A 139 -14.98 -11.45 -8.83
CA GLY A 139 -14.78 -12.55 -7.87
C GLY A 139 -13.79 -13.64 -8.30
N ASP A 140 -13.34 -13.64 -9.57
CA ASP A 140 -12.20 -14.47 -9.98
C ASP A 140 -10.92 -14.00 -9.28
N ARG A 141 -10.04 -14.93 -8.91
CA ARG A 141 -8.74 -14.58 -8.32
C ARG A 141 -7.68 -14.48 -9.41
N VAL A 142 -6.98 -13.35 -9.42
CA VAL A 142 -5.80 -13.12 -10.26
C VAL A 142 -4.61 -13.00 -9.31
N ALA A 143 -3.66 -13.91 -9.45
CA ALA A 143 -2.50 -14.01 -8.58
C ALA A 143 -1.24 -13.48 -9.29
N ALA A 144 -0.26 -13.07 -8.49
CA ALA A 144 1.08 -12.71 -8.95
C ALA A 144 2.18 -13.38 -8.13
N TYR A 145 3.21 -13.85 -8.82
CA TYR A 145 4.52 -14.21 -8.26
C TYR A 145 5.57 -13.33 -8.95
N MET A 146 5.68 -12.08 -8.49
CA MET A 146 6.29 -10.96 -9.23
C MET A 146 7.22 -10.11 -8.35
N PRO A 147 8.28 -9.52 -8.92
CA PRO A 147 9.03 -8.44 -8.26
C PRO A 147 8.24 -7.12 -8.25
N ASN A 148 8.79 -6.11 -7.57
CA ASN A 148 8.18 -4.77 -7.48
C ASN A 148 8.48 -3.93 -8.73
N MET A 149 7.73 -4.19 -9.81
CA MET A 149 7.88 -3.56 -11.13
C MET A 149 6.56 -2.99 -11.67
N ILE A 150 6.64 -2.20 -12.74
CA ILE A 150 5.50 -1.52 -13.36
C ILE A 150 4.42 -2.52 -13.78
N GLU A 151 4.82 -3.61 -14.41
CA GLU A 151 3.94 -4.66 -14.93
C GLU A 151 3.13 -5.32 -13.81
N THR A 152 3.69 -5.43 -12.60
CA THR A 152 2.96 -5.93 -11.42
C THR A 152 1.81 -5.00 -11.06
N VAL A 153 2.04 -3.69 -11.11
CA VAL A 153 1.01 -2.69 -10.83
C VAL A 153 -0.04 -2.65 -11.94
N VAL A 154 0.39 -2.71 -13.21
CA VAL A 154 -0.52 -2.78 -14.37
C VAL A 154 -1.42 -4.01 -14.28
N ALA A 155 -0.87 -5.17 -13.92
CA ALA A 155 -1.64 -6.40 -13.71
C ALA A 155 -2.68 -6.28 -12.59
N MET A 156 -2.30 -5.67 -11.45
CA MET A 156 -3.21 -5.45 -10.34
C MET A 156 -4.36 -4.50 -10.72
N LEU A 157 -4.06 -3.39 -11.39
CA LEU A 157 -5.06 -2.43 -11.84
C LEU A 157 -5.99 -3.04 -12.91
N ALA A 158 -5.45 -3.82 -13.85
CA ALA A 158 -6.26 -4.49 -14.87
C ALA A 158 -7.20 -5.54 -14.25
N ALA A 159 -6.71 -6.35 -13.31
CA ALA A 159 -7.52 -7.32 -12.60
C ALA A 159 -8.64 -6.64 -11.78
N THR A 160 -8.28 -5.65 -10.97
CA THR A 160 -9.24 -4.96 -10.10
C THR A 160 -10.22 -4.06 -10.88
N SER A 161 -9.84 -3.56 -12.08
CA SER A 161 -10.80 -2.90 -12.99
C SER A 161 -11.92 -3.83 -13.46
N ALA A 162 -11.63 -5.13 -13.62
CA ALA A 162 -12.61 -6.15 -14.00
C ALA A 162 -13.41 -6.68 -12.81
N GLY A 163 -13.08 -6.26 -11.57
CA GLY A 163 -13.66 -6.80 -10.34
C GLY A 163 -13.03 -8.10 -9.86
N ALA A 164 -11.92 -8.53 -10.47
CA ALA A 164 -11.18 -9.68 -9.96
C ALA A 164 -10.47 -9.33 -8.64
N ILE A 165 -10.27 -10.35 -7.81
CA ILE A 165 -9.60 -10.23 -6.52
C ILE A 165 -8.11 -10.45 -6.74
N TRP A 166 -7.32 -9.43 -6.43
CA TRP A 166 -5.87 -9.46 -6.58
C TRP A 166 -5.18 -10.11 -5.39
N CYS A 167 -4.10 -10.82 -5.67
CA CYS A 167 -3.26 -11.44 -4.67
C CYS A 167 -1.82 -11.51 -5.18
N SER A 168 -0.82 -11.27 -4.34
CA SER A 168 0.58 -11.29 -4.75
C SER A 168 1.51 -11.94 -3.74
N CYS A 169 2.56 -12.53 -4.28
CA CYS A 169 3.75 -13.01 -3.61
C CYS A 169 4.96 -12.47 -4.37
N ALA A 170 5.99 -12.02 -3.66
CA ALA A 170 7.25 -11.60 -4.24
C ALA A 170 8.07 -12.82 -4.71
N THR A 171 8.89 -12.64 -5.74
CA THR A 171 9.70 -13.72 -6.34
C THR A 171 10.83 -14.24 -5.44
N ASP A 172 11.07 -13.58 -4.31
CA ASP A 172 12.08 -13.95 -3.31
C ASP A 172 11.59 -15.04 -2.33
N ILE A 173 10.30 -15.38 -2.33
CA ILE A 173 9.79 -16.52 -1.54
C ILE A 173 9.88 -17.82 -2.34
N GLY A 174 10.19 -18.93 -1.66
CA GLY A 174 10.28 -20.24 -2.31
C GLY A 174 8.93 -20.76 -2.86
N PRO A 175 8.95 -21.68 -3.83
CA PRO A 175 7.76 -22.16 -4.53
C PRO A 175 6.73 -22.81 -3.60
N GLN A 176 7.15 -23.62 -2.63
CA GLN A 176 6.24 -24.20 -1.64
C GLN A 176 5.55 -23.12 -0.79
N ALA A 177 6.26 -22.08 -0.37
CA ALA A 177 5.69 -20.99 0.42
C ALA A 177 4.70 -20.14 -0.42
N ALA A 178 4.94 -19.98 -1.72
CA ALA A 178 3.99 -19.38 -2.65
C ALA A 178 2.78 -20.30 -2.87
N LEU A 179 2.97 -21.61 -3.01
CA LEU A 179 1.90 -22.58 -3.19
C LEU A 179 1.00 -22.68 -1.95
N ASP A 180 1.57 -22.65 -0.75
CA ASP A 180 0.81 -22.62 0.50
C ASP A 180 -0.04 -21.36 0.65
N ARG A 181 0.17 -20.33 -0.19
CA ARG A 181 -0.62 -19.11 -0.25
C ARG A 181 -1.58 -19.12 -1.44
N LEU A 182 -1.03 -19.07 -2.65
CA LEU A 182 -1.76 -18.96 -3.90
C LEU A 182 -2.59 -20.21 -4.19
N GLY A 183 -2.13 -21.40 -3.79
CA GLY A 183 -2.89 -22.64 -3.96
C GLY A 183 -4.17 -22.70 -3.14
N GLN A 184 -4.25 -21.97 -2.02
CA GLN A 184 -5.46 -21.93 -1.19
C GLN A 184 -6.61 -21.19 -1.86
N ILE A 185 -6.32 -20.23 -2.74
CA ILE A 185 -7.33 -19.33 -3.31
C ILE A 185 -7.77 -19.74 -4.72
N GLY A 186 -7.13 -20.76 -5.30
CA GLY A 186 -7.44 -21.28 -6.63
C GLY A 186 -7.57 -20.19 -7.70
N PRO A 187 -6.48 -19.46 -8.04
CA PRO A 187 -6.51 -18.39 -9.02
C PRO A 187 -6.73 -18.92 -10.44
N LYS A 188 -7.42 -18.11 -11.24
CA LYS A 188 -7.65 -18.36 -12.66
C LYS A 188 -6.45 -17.97 -13.52
N VAL A 189 -5.75 -16.92 -13.10
CA VAL A 189 -4.62 -16.33 -13.81
C VAL A 189 -3.45 -16.13 -12.84
N LEU A 190 -2.24 -16.45 -13.30
CA LEU A 190 -0.99 -16.14 -12.61
C LEU A 190 -0.11 -15.23 -13.46
N PHE A 191 0.25 -14.07 -12.95
CA PHE A 191 1.33 -13.24 -13.48
C PHE A 191 2.65 -13.61 -12.81
N THR A 192 3.73 -13.67 -13.57
CA THR A 192 5.07 -13.93 -13.02
C THR A 192 6.17 -13.31 -13.87
N ALA A 193 7.36 -13.15 -13.31
CA ALA A 193 8.56 -12.74 -14.03
C ALA A 193 9.49 -13.94 -14.23
N ASN A 194 10.32 -13.89 -15.28
CA ASN A 194 11.26 -14.98 -15.56
C ASN A 194 12.43 -15.06 -14.55
N GLY A 195 12.64 -13.99 -13.79
CA GLY A 195 13.64 -13.91 -12.75
C GLY A 195 13.58 -12.59 -12.00
N TYR A 196 14.60 -12.31 -11.20
CA TYR A 196 14.82 -11.02 -10.53
C TYR A 196 16.30 -10.78 -10.25
N PHE A 197 16.67 -9.57 -9.84
CA PHE A 197 18.05 -9.23 -9.46
C PHE A 197 18.16 -9.01 -7.94
N TYR A 198 19.22 -9.53 -7.33
CA TYR A 198 19.52 -9.27 -5.93
C TYR A 198 21.03 -9.31 -5.66
N LYS A 199 21.56 -8.25 -5.06
CA LYS A 199 23.01 -8.05 -4.85
C LYS A 199 23.83 -8.20 -6.15
N GLY A 200 23.32 -7.66 -7.25
CA GLY A 200 23.95 -7.67 -8.57
C GLY A 200 23.91 -9.01 -9.29
N LYS A 201 23.18 -10.00 -8.79
CA LYS A 201 23.05 -11.33 -9.40
C LYS A 201 21.63 -11.55 -9.91
N ALA A 202 21.51 -12.15 -11.10
CA ALA A 202 20.25 -12.63 -11.62
C ALA A 202 19.87 -13.96 -10.96
N PHE A 203 18.61 -14.09 -10.57
CA PHE A 203 18.00 -15.31 -10.05
C PHE A 203 16.89 -15.74 -11.00
N ASN A 204 16.88 -17.02 -11.39
CA ASN A 204 15.84 -17.59 -12.24
C ASN A 204 14.60 -17.94 -11.40
N SER A 205 13.42 -17.51 -11.85
CA SER A 205 12.14 -17.82 -11.18
C SER A 205 11.31 -18.87 -11.93
N LEU A 206 11.65 -19.22 -13.16
CA LEU A 206 10.87 -20.14 -14.01
C LEU A 206 10.79 -21.56 -13.43
N GLU A 207 11.83 -22.03 -12.74
CA GLU A 207 11.79 -23.31 -12.04
C GLU A 207 10.77 -23.31 -10.91
N ASN A 208 10.75 -22.25 -10.10
CA ASN A 208 9.75 -22.06 -9.04
C ASN A 208 8.35 -21.93 -9.64
N VAL A 209 8.19 -21.18 -10.73
CA VAL A 209 6.91 -21.02 -11.45
C VAL A 209 6.38 -22.37 -11.94
N ARG A 210 7.26 -23.23 -12.49
CA ARG A 210 6.87 -24.57 -12.92
C ARG A 210 6.33 -25.41 -11.76
N GLU A 211 6.94 -25.32 -10.58
CA GLU A 211 6.45 -26.03 -9.40
C GLU A 211 5.10 -25.47 -8.93
N ILE A 212 4.98 -24.14 -8.83
CA ILE A 212 3.74 -23.46 -8.41
C ILE A 212 2.58 -23.83 -9.36
N THR A 213 2.79 -23.73 -10.67
CA THR A 213 1.74 -23.97 -11.67
C THR A 213 1.22 -25.41 -11.65
N ARG A 214 2.08 -26.40 -11.37
CA ARG A 214 1.65 -27.80 -11.16
C ARG A 214 0.78 -27.98 -9.92
N GLY A 215 1.01 -27.19 -8.89
CA GLY A 215 0.26 -27.22 -7.64
C GLY A 215 -1.08 -26.47 -7.69
N ILE A 216 -1.39 -25.75 -8.77
CA ILE A 216 -2.61 -24.94 -8.90
C ILE A 216 -3.38 -25.32 -10.18
N PRO A 217 -4.20 -26.39 -10.15
CA PRO A 217 -4.94 -26.88 -11.32
C PRO A 217 -6.01 -25.93 -11.86
N SER A 218 -6.38 -24.88 -11.11
CA SER A 218 -7.37 -23.88 -11.51
C SER A 218 -6.83 -22.83 -12.49
N LEU A 219 -5.52 -22.81 -12.74
CA LEU A 219 -4.91 -21.86 -13.67
C LEU A 219 -5.32 -22.15 -15.12
N GLU A 220 -5.91 -21.15 -15.76
CA GLU A 220 -6.21 -21.16 -17.20
C GLU A 220 -5.14 -20.43 -18.03
N LYS A 221 -4.37 -19.54 -17.38
CA LYS A 221 -3.31 -18.76 -18.02
C LYS A 221 -2.19 -18.43 -17.04
N VAL A 222 -0.96 -18.55 -17.52
CA VAL A 222 0.26 -18.07 -16.85
C VAL A 222 0.91 -17.03 -17.76
N ILE A 223 1.10 -15.81 -17.26
CA ILE A 223 1.60 -14.68 -18.05
C ILE A 223 2.97 -14.32 -17.52
N VAL A 224 4.00 -14.47 -18.37
CA VAL A 224 5.40 -14.32 -17.98
C VAL A 224 5.96 -13.01 -18.54
N VAL A 225 6.38 -12.13 -17.64
CA VAL A 225 7.07 -10.88 -17.93
C VAL A 225 8.57 -11.13 -18.09
N SER A 226 9.15 -10.61 -19.17
CA SER A 226 10.58 -10.67 -19.43
C SER A 226 11.29 -9.62 -18.57
N TYR A 227 12.22 -10.04 -17.71
CA TYR A 227 12.94 -9.13 -16.80
C TYR A 227 14.45 -9.40 -16.74
N THR A 228 14.86 -10.65 -16.47
CA THR A 228 16.30 -11.00 -16.47
C THR A 228 16.81 -11.45 -17.83
N GLU A 229 15.92 -11.91 -18.70
CA GLU A 229 16.21 -12.40 -20.04
C GLU A 229 15.09 -11.94 -20.98
N ASP A 230 15.45 -11.55 -22.20
CA ASP A 230 14.48 -11.21 -23.22
C ASP A 230 13.86 -12.49 -23.80
N ARG A 231 12.52 -12.57 -23.79
CA ARG A 231 11.72 -13.71 -24.26
C ARG A 231 12.26 -15.09 -23.82
N PRO A 232 12.13 -15.45 -22.52
CA PRO A 232 12.57 -16.74 -21.99
C PRO A 232 11.84 -17.95 -22.61
N ASP A 233 12.43 -19.15 -22.55
CA ASP A 233 11.72 -20.37 -22.94
C ASP A 233 10.62 -20.76 -21.93
N LEU A 234 9.39 -20.86 -22.42
CA LEU A 234 8.19 -21.18 -21.64
C LEU A 234 7.66 -22.61 -21.88
N ALA A 235 8.33 -23.43 -22.71
CA ALA A 235 7.81 -24.73 -23.17
C ALA A 235 7.43 -25.69 -22.02
N ASN A 236 8.08 -25.56 -20.86
CA ASN A 236 7.88 -26.43 -19.71
C ASN A 236 6.93 -25.86 -18.63
N ILE A 237 6.18 -24.79 -18.94
CA ILE A 237 5.21 -24.18 -18.03
C ILE A 237 3.84 -24.23 -18.70
N SER A 238 2.93 -25.02 -18.13
CA SER A 238 1.58 -25.19 -18.68
C SER A 238 0.84 -23.86 -18.73
N HIS A 239 0.11 -23.63 -19.83
CA HIS A 239 -0.69 -22.42 -20.06
C HIS A 239 0.13 -21.11 -20.10
N ALA A 240 1.46 -21.19 -20.23
CA ALA A 240 2.32 -20.02 -20.25
C ALA A 240 2.28 -19.27 -21.59
N VAL A 241 2.27 -17.94 -21.50
CA VAL A 241 2.43 -17.01 -22.62
C VAL A 241 3.33 -15.86 -22.17
N HIS A 242 4.01 -15.23 -23.12
CA HIS A 242 4.73 -13.98 -22.85
C HIS A 242 3.73 -12.85 -22.62
N TYR A 243 4.09 -11.93 -21.72
CA TYR A 243 3.29 -10.75 -21.40
C TYR A 243 2.93 -9.95 -22.65
N GLU A 244 3.90 -9.69 -23.52
CA GLU A 244 3.74 -8.88 -24.73
C GLU A 244 2.77 -9.52 -25.73
N ASP A 245 2.78 -10.85 -25.83
CA ASP A 245 1.87 -11.60 -26.71
C ASP A 245 0.45 -11.66 -26.15
N PHE A 246 0.29 -11.51 -24.84
CA PHE A 246 -1.00 -11.52 -24.17
C PHE A 246 -1.73 -10.20 -24.27
N LEU A 247 -1.03 -9.07 -24.41
CA LEU A 247 -1.63 -7.74 -24.48
C LEU A 247 -2.54 -7.57 -25.70
N ALA A 248 -3.62 -6.80 -25.53
CA ALA A 248 -4.45 -6.41 -26.65
C ALA A 248 -3.62 -5.61 -27.68
N LYS A 249 -3.88 -5.87 -28.96
CA LYS A 249 -3.22 -5.21 -30.09
C LYS A 249 -3.75 -3.81 -30.37
N GLU A 250 -4.95 -3.52 -29.90
CA GLU A 250 -5.52 -2.17 -29.91
C GLU A 250 -4.67 -1.27 -29.00
N GLU A 251 -4.29 -0.08 -29.46
CA GLU A 251 -3.39 0.80 -28.71
C GLU A 251 -4.10 1.53 -27.57
N HIS A 252 -5.32 2.01 -27.81
CA HIS A 252 -6.11 2.80 -26.86
C HIS A 252 -7.51 2.23 -26.64
N PRO A 253 -7.64 0.96 -26.20
CA PRO A 253 -8.95 0.39 -25.96
C PRO A 253 -9.65 1.08 -24.80
N TYR A 254 -10.97 1.14 -24.84
CA TYR A 254 -11.73 1.69 -23.73
C TYR A 254 -11.67 0.75 -22.51
N LEU A 255 -11.19 1.29 -21.39
CA LEU A 255 -11.16 0.58 -20.11
C LEU A 255 -12.52 0.65 -19.41
N HIS A 256 -13.19 -0.50 -19.32
CA HIS A 256 -14.41 -0.63 -18.54
C HIS A 256 -14.09 -0.96 -17.09
N PHE A 257 -14.68 -0.20 -16.17
CA PHE A 257 -14.56 -0.42 -14.73
C PHE A 257 -15.83 -1.11 -14.19
N GLY A 258 -15.66 -2.30 -13.61
CA GLY A 258 -16.74 -3.02 -12.93
C GLY A 258 -17.21 -2.24 -11.70
N GLN A 259 -18.39 -1.61 -11.82
CA GLN A 259 -19.00 -0.84 -10.73
C GLN A 259 -19.67 -1.80 -9.73
N LEU A 260 -19.00 -2.01 -8.59
CA LEU A 260 -19.30 -3.09 -7.65
C LEU A 260 -19.57 -2.52 -6.25
N PRO A 261 -20.25 -3.28 -5.37
CA PRO A 261 -20.50 -2.86 -3.99
C PRO A 261 -19.23 -2.43 -3.24
N PHE A 262 -19.38 -1.59 -2.21
CA PHE A 262 -18.27 -1.11 -1.38
C PHE A 262 -17.44 -2.24 -0.78
N ASP A 263 -18.10 -3.31 -0.36
CA ASP A 263 -17.55 -4.52 0.25
C ASP A 263 -17.15 -5.59 -0.78
N HIS A 264 -17.14 -5.27 -2.08
CA HIS A 264 -16.63 -6.20 -3.09
C HIS A 264 -15.15 -6.50 -2.81
N PRO A 265 -14.72 -7.78 -2.73
CA PRO A 265 -13.32 -8.12 -2.45
C PRO A 265 -12.34 -7.55 -3.49
N VAL A 266 -11.26 -6.92 -3.02
CA VAL A 266 -10.18 -6.39 -3.87
C VAL A 266 -8.86 -7.12 -3.66
N TYR A 267 -8.55 -7.48 -2.42
CA TYR A 267 -7.29 -8.14 -2.06
C TYR A 267 -7.53 -9.41 -1.26
N ILE A 268 -6.67 -10.41 -1.50
CA ILE A 268 -6.41 -11.50 -0.55
C ILE A 268 -4.97 -11.35 -0.07
N MET A 269 -4.82 -11.08 1.21
CA MET A 269 -3.53 -10.99 1.88
C MET A 269 -3.27 -12.24 2.73
N PHE A 270 -2.01 -12.51 3.11
CA PHE A 270 -1.67 -13.72 3.86
C PHE A 270 -1.03 -13.40 5.21
N SER A 271 -1.45 -14.08 6.26
CA SER A 271 -0.79 -14.02 7.57
C SER A 271 0.54 -14.80 7.58
N SER A 272 1.34 -14.62 8.63
CA SER A 272 2.66 -15.26 8.78
C SER A 272 2.63 -16.74 9.19
N GLY A 273 1.46 -17.36 9.39
CA GLY A 273 1.31 -18.82 9.48
C GLY A 273 2.09 -19.51 10.62
N THR A 274 2.03 -19.00 11.86
CA THR A 274 2.80 -19.54 12.99
C THR A 274 2.31 -20.90 13.52
N THR A 275 1.06 -21.29 13.21
CA THR A 275 0.42 -22.53 13.71
C THR A 275 -0.19 -23.40 12.61
N GLY A 276 0.06 -23.11 11.33
CA GLY A 276 -0.52 -23.82 10.19
C GLY A 276 -0.31 -23.08 8.86
N LYS A 277 -1.10 -23.41 7.84
CA LYS A 277 -1.08 -22.65 6.57
C LYS A 277 -1.43 -21.17 6.82
N PRO A 278 -0.82 -20.23 6.07
CA PRO A 278 -1.19 -18.82 6.14
C PRO A 278 -2.70 -18.60 6.02
N LYS A 279 -3.29 -17.79 6.89
CA LYS A 279 -4.71 -17.40 6.74
C LYS A 279 -4.85 -16.46 5.56
N CYS A 280 -5.90 -16.63 4.77
CA CYS A 280 -6.18 -15.84 3.57
C CYS A 280 -7.15 -14.71 3.92
N ILE A 281 -6.64 -13.52 4.19
CA ILE A 281 -7.37 -12.35 4.67
C ILE A 281 -8.01 -11.61 3.49
N VAL A 282 -9.34 -11.61 3.40
CA VAL A 282 -10.07 -10.96 2.30
C VAL A 282 -10.46 -9.54 2.69
N GLN A 283 -10.15 -8.57 1.83
CA GLN A 283 -10.37 -7.15 2.09
C GLN A 283 -11.21 -6.49 0.99
N GLY A 284 -12.11 -5.59 1.40
CA GLY A 284 -13.06 -4.92 0.49
C GLY A 284 -12.46 -3.71 -0.24
N ALA A 285 -12.89 -3.52 -1.49
CA ALA A 285 -12.43 -2.48 -2.40
C ALA A 285 -12.59 -1.07 -1.82
N GLY A 286 -13.80 -0.72 -1.39
CA GLY A 286 -14.09 0.58 -0.81
C GLY A 286 -13.37 0.79 0.51
N GLY A 287 -13.34 -0.25 1.36
CA GLY A 287 -12.72 -0.21 2.69
C GLY A 287 -11.23 0.10 2.64
N VAL A 288 -10.50 -0.64 1.79
CA VAL A 288 -9.07 -0.39 1.55
C VAL A 288 -8.85 0.98 0.93
N LEU A 289 -9.62 1.34 -0.10
CA LEU A 289 -9.47 2.61 -0.80
C LEU A 289 -9.61 3.82 0.14
N ILE A 290 -10.71 3.90 0.90
CA ILE A 290 -10.96 5.05 1.76
C ILE A 290 -9.94 5.14 2.90
N ASN A 291 -9.51 4.00 3.44
CA ASN A 291 -8.50 3.99 4.50
C ASN A 291 -7.12 4.41 3.98
N HIS A 292 -6.69 3.89 2.83
CA HIS A 292 -5.43 4.31 2.21
C HIS A 292 -5.44 5.79 1.84
N LEU A 293 -6.52 6.31 1.24
CA LEU A 293 -6.61 7.73 0.88
C LEU A 293 -6.58 8.63 2.13
N LYS A 294 -7.26 8.24 3.22
CA LYS A 294 -7.16 8.93 4.51
C LYS A 294 -5.70 8.98 5.00
N GLU A 295 -5.01 7.85 5.01
CA GLU A 295 -3.61 7.77 5.48
C GLU A 295 -2.66 8.57 4.59
N LEU A 296 -2.69 8.34 3.28
CA LEU A 296 -1.82 9.01 2.32
C LEU A 296 -2.03 10.52 2.32
N ILE A 297 -3.28 10.99 2.24
CA ILE A 297 -3.58 12.42 2.12
C ILE A 297 -3.41 13.12 3.46
N LEU A 298 -3.89 12.56 4.58
CA LEU A 298 -3.93 13.27 5.87
C LEU A 298 -2.72 12.99 6.76
N HIS A 299 -2.26 11.74 6.85
CA HIS A 299 -1.20 11.35 7.79
C HIS A 299 0.21 11.48 7.20
N THR A 300 0.37 11.17 5.91
CA THR A 300 1.61 11.37 5.13
C THR A 300 1.65 12.73 4.42
N ASP A 301 0.57 13.51 4.51
CA ASP A 301 0.45 14.83 3.86
C ASP A 301 0.78 14.78 2.35
N LEU A 302 0.45 13.66 1.69
CA LEU A 302 0.81 13.39 0.29
C LEU A 302 0.00 14.29 -0.66
N LYS A 303 0.71 14.86 -1.63
CA LYS A 303 0.21 15.76 -2.65
C LYS A 303 0.60 15.25 -4.03
N ARG A 304 0.03 15.87 -5.06
CA ARG A 304 0.19 15.43 -6.45
C ARG A 304 1.57 15.73 -7.02
N GLU A 305 2.24 16.74 -6.48
CA GLU A 305 3.60 17.14 -6.81
C GLU A 305 4.68 16.24 -6.16
N ASP A 306 4.27 15.31 -5.30
CA ASP A 306 5.20 14.50 -4.54
C ASP A 306 5.70 13.28 -5.31
N THR A 307 6.93 12.91 -4.97
CA THR A 307 7.51 11.62 -5.32
C THR A 307 7.65 10.79 -4.06
N ILE A 308 7.01 9.63 -4.02
CA ILE A 308 6.95 8.71 -2.88
C ILE A 308 7.66 7.39 -3.21
N PHE A 309 8.42 6.89 -2.26
CA PHE A 309 9.16 5.63 -2.36
C PHE A 309 9.03 4.85 -1.06
N TYR A 310 8.85 3.52 -1.15
CA TYR A 310 8.95 2.62 0.01
C TYR A 310 9.87 1.45 -0.33
N ILE A 311 10.81 1.11 0.56
CA ILE A 311 11.51 -0.19 0.50
C ILE A 311 10.50 -1.27 0.88
N THR A 312 9.94 -1.94 -0.13
CA THR A 312 8.89 -2.95 0.05
C THR A 312 8.92 -4.00 -1.06
N THR A 313 8.16 -5.07 -0.88
CA THR A 313 7.99 -6.13 -1.87
C THR A 313 6.51 -6.42 -2.06
N CYS A 314 6.15 -7.09 -3.17
CA CYS A 314 4.75 -7.42 -3.48
C CYS A 314 4.11 -8.43 -2.51
N SER A 315 4.85 -8.96 -1.53
CA SER A 315 4.31 -9.77 -0.42
C SER A 315 3.85 -8.94 0.78
N TRP A 316 4.22 -7.66 0.84
CA TRP A 316 3.97 -6.80 2.00
C TRP A 316 2.82 -5.85 1.71
N MET A 317 1.96 -5.62 2.70
CA MET A 317 0.85 -4.67 2.57
C MET A 317 1.30 -3.24 2.25
N MET A 318 2.55 -2.88 2.58
CA MET A 318 3.11 -1.58 2.22
C MET A 318 3.23 -1.37 0.71
N TRP A 319 3.33 -2.44 -0.08
CA TRP A 319 3.22 -2.33 -1.54
C TRP A 319 1.81 -1.91 -1.94
N ASN A 320 0.77 -2.58 -1.42
CA ASN A 320 -0.63 -2.21 -1.68
C ASN A 320 -0.94 -0.77 -1.27
N TRP A 321 -0.46 -0.37 -0.09
CA TRP A 321 -0.58 1.00 0.43
C TRP A 321 0.13 2.02 -0.47
N LEU A 322 1.38 1.73 -0.87
CA LEU A 322 2.16 2.58 -1.77
C LEU A 322 1.43 2.81 -3.11
N ILE A 323 0.87 1.75 -3.71
CA ILE A 323 0.19 1.87 -5.01
C ILE A 323 -1.06 2.75 -4.93
N SER A 324 -1.75 2.82 -3.79
CA SER A 324 -2.87 3.74 -3.60
C SER A 324 -2.49 5.22 -3.71
N SER A 325 -1.19 5.57 -3.71
CA SER A 325 -0.70 6.93 -4.01
C SER A 325 -1.10 7.41 -5.41
N LEU A 326 -1.40 6.49 -6.34
CA LEU A 326 -1.97 6.82 -7.65
C LEU A 326 -3.30 7.58 -7.52
N GLY A 327 -4.12 7.26 -6.51
CA GLY A 327 -5.38 7.96 -6.23
C GLY A 327 -5.19 9.39 -5.73
N VAL A 328 -4.01 9.73 -5.21
CA VAL A 328 -3.61 11.11 -4.92
C VAL A 328 -3.06 11.80 -6.18
N GLY A 329 -2.41 11.02 -7.05
CA GLY A 329 -1.79 11.49 -8.29
C GLY A 329 -0.28 11.76 -8.16
N ALA A 330 0.34 11.23 -7.10
CA ALA A 330 1.76 11.36 -6.81
C ALA A 330 2.60 10.38 -7.65
N THR A 331 3.85 10.75 -7.93
CA THR A 331 4.80 9.86 -8.59
C THR A 331 5.28 8.78 -7.62
N ILE A 332 5.21 7.51 -8.02
CA ILE A 332 5.66 6.38 -7.22
C ILE A 332 6.99 5.86 -7.75
N VAL A 333 7.97 5.70 -6.86
CA VAL A 333 9.20 4.97 -7.17
C VAL A 333 9.01 3.49 -6.86
N LEU A 334 9.13 2.65 -7.88
CA LEU A 334 9.13 1.20 -7.78
C LEU A 334 10.59 0.72 -7.80
N TYR A 335 10.98 -0.03 -6.78
CA TYR A 335 12.35 -0.52 -6.63
C TYR A 335 12.36 -2.03 -6.50
N ASP A 336 13.15 -2.69 -7.34
CA ASP A 336 13.43 -4.12 -7.25
C ASP A 336 14.94 -4.33 -6.99
N GLY A 337 15.26 -4.74 -5.76
CA GLY A 337 16.65 -4.90 -5.35
C GLY A 337 16.91 -4.95 -3.86
N ASN A 338 18.17 -5.14 -3.51
CA ASN A 338 18.70 -4.97 -2.17
C ASN A 338 18.95 -3.47 -1.90
N PRO A 339 18.45 -2.90 -0.79
CA PRO A 339 18.63 -1.47 -0.48
C PRO A 339 20.06 -1.08 -0.03
N GLY A 340 20.97 -2.05 0.10
CA GLY A 340 22.38 -1.85 0.45
C GLY A 340 23.35 -2.31 -0.65
N TYR A 341 22.88 -2.42 -1.90
CA TYR A 341 23.71 -2.76 -3.06
C TYR A 341 23.69 -1.63 -4.10
N PRO A 342 24.85 -1.25 -4.69
CA PRO A 342 26.20 -1.79 -4.46
C PRO A 342 26.78 -1.47 -3.07
N ASP A 343 26.26 -0.46 -2.39
CA ASP A 343 26.65 -0.07 -1.04
C ASP A 343 25.49 0.57 -0.24
N ALA A 344 25.76 0.95 1.00
CA ALA A 344 24.76 1.52 1.92
C ALA A 344 24.21 2.89 1.49
N GLY A 345 24.85 3.56 0.54
CA GLY A 345 24.46 4.85 -0.03
C GLY A 345 23.41 4.76 -1.14
N SER A 346 23.18 3.57 -1.70
CA SER A 346 22.42 3.38 -2.95
C SER A 346 20.98 3.96 -2.92
N ILE A 347 20.26 3.79 -1.82
CA ILE A 347 18.92 4.37 -1.67
C ILE A 347 18.96 5.89 -1.46
N TRP A 348 19.99 6.40 -0.81
CA TRP A 348 20.16 7.85 -0.61
C TRP A 348 20.51 8.57 -1.90
N GLN A 349 21.34 7.93 -2.74
CA GLN A 349 21.56 8.36 -4.12
C GLN A 349 20.26 8.38 -4.91
N LEU A 350 19.41 7.35 -4.80
CA LEU A 350 18.10 7.33 -5.45
C LEU A 350 17.18 8.46 -4.97
N ILE A 351 17.22 8.78 -3.67
CA ILE A 351 16.46 9.90 -3.08
C ILE A 351 16.90 11.24 -3.66
N GLU A 352 18.21 11.45 -3.80
CA GLU A 352 18.78 12.65 -4.42
C GLU A 352 18.43 12.73 -5.92
N GLU A 353 18.71 11.68 -6.69
CA GLU A 353 18.55 11.65 -8.15
C GLU A 353 17.09 11.86 -8.60
N GLU A 354 16.15 11.17 -7.95
CA GLU A 354 14.73 11.23 -8.30
C GLU A 354 13.95 12.23 -7.43
N ARG A 355 14.66 13.02 -6.62
CA ARG A 355 14.10 14.07 -5.74
C ARG A 355 12.94 13.56 -4.88
N ILE A 356 13.12 12.38 -4.30
CA ILE A 356 12.10 11.73 -3.46
C ILE A 356 11.75 12.66 -2.29
N THR A 357 10.46 12.78 -2.03
CA THR A 357 9.91 13.68 -1.00
C THR A 357 9.39 12.94 0.23
N VAL A 358 8.89 11.71 0.04
CA VAL A 358 8.42 10.80 1.10
C VAL A 358 9.15 9.48 0.93
N PHE A 359 9.92 9.08 1.94
CA PHE A 359 10.69 7.83 1.93
C PHE A 359 10.23 6.88 3.03
N GLY A 360 9.83 5.68 2.65
CA GLY A 360 9.40 4.62 3.53
C GLY A 360 10.44 3.53 3.74
N THR A 361 10.63 3.12 4.99
CA THR A 361 11.65 2.13 5.35
C THR A 361 11.31 1.34 6.63
N SER A 362 12.23 0.47 7.06
CA SER A 362 12.12 -0.30 8.30
C SER A 362 13.13 0.18 9.35
N ALA A 363 12.84 -0.06 10.63
CA ALA A 363 13.81 0.19 11.69
C ALA A 363 15.10 -0.65 11.50
N SER A 364 14.99 -1.86 10.93
CA SER A 364 16.14 -2.70 10.60
C SER A 364 17.09 -2.04 9.61
N TYR A 365 16.55 -1.39 8.56
CA TYR A 365 17.36 -0.65 7.60
C TYR A 365 18.08 0.54 8.26
N LEU A 366 17.35 1.36 9.03
CA LEU A 366 17.94 2.51 9.74
C LEU A 366 19.01 2.10 10.75
N ASN A 367 18.79 1.01 11.49
CA ASN A 367 19.78 0.46 12.40
C ASN A 367 21.03 -0.07 11.68
N SER A 368 20.87 -0.67 10.50
CA SER A 368 21.98 -1.12 9.67
C SER A 368 22.84 0.04 9.18
N LEU A 369 22.23 1.15 8.76
CA LEU A 369 22.96 2.36 8.39
C LEU A 369 23.72 2.96 9.58
N ARG A 370 23.04 3.02 10.74
CA ARG A 370 23.63 3.53 11.99
C ARG A 370 24.83 2.69 12.44
N SER A 371 24.75 1.36 12.38
CA SER A 371 25.85 0.48 12.78
C SER A 371 27.07 0.58 11.86
N GLN A 372 26.84 0.90 10.59
CA GLN A 372 27.88 1.16 9.59
C GLN A 372 28.43 2.59 9.64
N GLY A 373 27.85 3.47 10.46
CA GLY A 373 28.29 4.87 10.58
C GLY A 373 27.98 5.71 9.34
N VAL A 374 26.97 5.35 8.56
CA VAL A 374 26.55 6.09 7.35
C VAL A 374 25.98 7.45 7.76
N LYS A 375 26.25 8.49 6.97
CA LYS A 375 25.81 9.87 7.27
C LYS A 375 25.15 10.52 6.05
N PRO A 376 23.92 10.08 5.69
CA PRO A 376 23.29 10.50 4.44
C PRO A 376 23.16 12.02 4.27
N GLY A 377 22.86 12.76 5.35
CA GLY A 377 22.69 14.21 5.29
C GLY A 377 23.98 14.99 5.02
N ARG A 378 25.15 14.35 5.13
CA ARG A 378 26.44 14.92 4.74
C ARG A 378 26.78 14.58 3.29
N ASP A 379 26.44 13.37 2.86
CA ASP A 379 26.95 12.76 1.65
C ASP A 379 26.02 12.96 0.43
N TYR A 380 24.74 13.32 0.64
CA TYR A 380 23.73 13.48 -0.41
C TYR A 380 22.87 14.74 -0.22
N ASP A 381 22.35 15.30 -1.31
CA ASP A 381 21.34 16.36 -1.29
C ASP A 381 19.96 15.78 -0.93
N LEU A 382 19.56 15.98 0.33
CA LEU A 382 18.26 15.58 0.86
C LEU A 382 17.28 16.77 0.97
N THR A 383 17.43 17.80 0.15
CA THR A 383 16.56 19.00 0.19
C THR A 383 15.11 18.70 -0.17
N SER A 384 14.85 17.74 -1.07
CA SER A 384 13.48 17.31 -1.43
C SER A 384 12.79 16.50 -0.33
N LEU A 385 13.56 15.75 0.45
CA LEU A 385 13.06 14.81 1.43
C LEU A 385 12.44 15.56 2.62
N ARG A 386 11.14 15.39 2.83
CA ARG A 386 10.39 16.05 3.91
C ARG A 386 9.78 15.09 4.94
N GLU A 387 9.61 13.82 4.57
CA GLU A 387 9.10 12.78 5.45
C GLU A 387 9.91 11.49 5.29
N ILE A 388 10.24 10.87 6.43
CA ILE A 388 10.59 9.43 6.46
C ILE A 388 9.50 8.71 7.23
N SER A 389 8.86 7.74 6.56
CA SER A 389 7.92 6.82 7.18
C SER A 389 8.63 5.54 7.59
N GLN A 390 8.36 5.05 8.80
CA GLN A 390 8.96 3.84 9.34
C GLN A 390 7.89 2.89 9.87
N THR A 391 7.93 1.62 9.42
CA THR A 391 6.98 0.59 9.84
C THR A 391 7.65 -0.75 10.15
N GLY A 392 6.87 -1.72 10.58
CA GLY A 392 7.30 -3.07 10.96
C GLY A 392 7.66 -3.15 12.43
N SER A 393 8.94 -3.04 12.76
CA SER A 393 9.42 -3.09 14.15
C SER A 393 9.59 -1.69 14.74
N PRO A 394 9.47 -1.50 16.06
CA PRO A 394 9.74 -0.21 16.69
C PRO A 394 11.20 0.21 16.50
N LEU A 395 11.43 1.51 16.25
CA LEU A 395 12.76 2.11 16.28
C LEU A 395 13.03 2.69 17.68
N SER A 396 14.24 2.46 18.22
CA SER A 396 14.62 2.97 19.55
C SER A 396 14.78 4.49 19.56
N ALA A 397 14.82 5.09 20.75
CA ALA A 397 15.06 6.53 20.92
C ALA A 397 16.37 6.97 20.23
N GLU A 398 17.45 6.21 20.38
CA GLU A 398 18.74 6.48 19.74
C GLU A 398 18.65 6.36 18.21
N GLY A 399 17.78 5.49 17.71
CA GLY A 399 17.48 5.37 16.30
C GLY A 399 16.79 6.61 15.73
N PHE A 400 15.79 7.14 16.45
CA PHE A 400 15.15 8.41 16.09
C PHE A 400 16.18 9.56 16.11
N GLU A 401 17.00 9.65 17.16
CA GLU A 401 18.05 10.67 17.25
C GLU A 401 19.08 10.58 16.12
N TYR A 402 19.43 9.37 15.70
CA TYR A 402 20.29 9.15 14.53
C TYR A 402 19.69 9.74 13.26
N VAL A 403 18.39 9.57 13.03
CA VAL A 403 17.71 10.14 11.85
C VAL A 403 17.85 11.66 11.82
N TYR A 404 17.51 12.34 12.92
CA TYR A 404 17.59 13.80 12.96
C TYR A 404 19.03 14.33 12.90
N ARG A 405 19.99 13.60 13.47
CA ARG A 405 21.39 14.03 13.53
C ARG A 405 22.17 13.77 12.24
N GLU A 406 22.02 12.59 11.65
CA GLU A 406 22.88 12.13 10.54
C GLU A 406 22.15 12.09 9.19
N ILE A 407 20.82 12.13 9.17
CA ILE A 407 20.03 12.13 7.93
C ILE A 407 19.48 13.53 7.64
N LYS A 408 18.56 14.04 8.46
CA LYS A 408 18.00 15.39 8.23
C LYS A 408 17.37 15.97 9.51
N PRO A 409 17.74 17.18 9.95
CA PRO A 409 17.20 17.79 11.18
C PRO A 409 15.77 18.34 11.04
N ASP A 410 15.39 18.86 9.87
CA ASP A 410 14.02 19.33 9.60
C ASP A 410 13.29 18.35 8.66
N LEU A 411 12.62 17.38 9.27
CA LEU A 411 11.97 16.26 8.61
C LEU A 411 10.83 15.75 9.50
N HIS A 412 9.68 15.41 8.93
CA HIS A 412 8.68 14.65 9.66
C HIS A 412 9.08 13.17 9.71
N PHE A 413 9.45 12.67 10.89
CA PHE A 413 9.66 11.23 11.08
C PHE A 413 8.36 10.54 11.51
N ASN A 414 7.71 9.90 10.53
CA ASN A 414 6.41 9.27 10.66
C ASN A 414 6.55 7.79 11.01
N SER A 415 6.68 7.48 12.31
CA SER A 415 6.59 6.10 12.79
C SER A 415 5.14 5.63 12.75
N ILE A 416 4.87 4.55 12.05
CA ILE A 416 3.52 3.99 11.85
C ILE A 416 3.45 2.56 12.37
N SER A 417 2.27 2.18 12.87
CA SER A 417 1.96 0.83 13.31
C SER A 417 0.63 0.39 12.74
N GLY A 418 0.72 -0.63 11.91
CA GLY A 418 -0.36 -1.18 11.13
C GLY A 418 -0.06 -2.62 10.75
N GLY A 419 -0.85 -3.17 9.85
CA GLY A 419 -0.63 -4.54 9.46
C GLY A 419 -1.44 -5.01 8.29
N THR A 420 -1.10 -6.22 7.88
CA THR A 420 -1.74 -6.96 6.80
C THR A 420 -3.24 -7.12 7.04
N ASP A 421 -3.67 -7.24 8.30
CA ASP A 421 -5.05 -7.47 8.71
C ASP A 421 -6.01 -6.39 8.17
N ILE A 422 -5.65 -5.11 8.31
CA ILE A 422 -6.52 -4.00 7.93
C ILE A 422 -6.05 -3.22 6.71
N ASN A 423 -4.95 -3.64 6.06
CA ASN A 423 -4.26 -2.88 5.01
C ASN A 423 -4.18 -1.39 5.37
N GLY A 424 -3.54 -1.10 6.51
CA GLY A 424 -3.47 0.24 7.07
C GLY A 424 -2.95 0.26 8.47
N CYS A 425 -3.11 1.40 9.14
CA CYS A 425 -2.50 1.71 10.43
C CYS A 425 -3.54 1.91 11.55
N PHE A 426 -3.28 1.31 12.71
CA PHE A 426 -3.98 1.63 13.96
C PHE A 426 -3.40 2.89 14.62
N ALA A 427 -2.09 3.06 14.53
CA ALA A 427 -1.36 4.24 15.01
C ALA A 427 -0.46 4.79 13.91
N ALA A 428 -0.35 6.11 13.81
CA ALA A 428 0.38 6.79 12.76
C ALA A 428 0.96 8.13 13.24
N GLY A 429 1.81 8.74 12.42
CA GLY A 429 2.18 10.13 12.55
C GLY A 429 1.07 11.08 12.12
N ASN A 430 1.25 12.37 12.42
CA ASN A 430 0.48 13.44 11.83
C ASN A 430 1.35 14.69 11.60
N PRO A 431 1.14 15.43 10.50
CA PRO A 431 2.06 16.49 10.06
C PRO A 431 1.97 17.78 10.90
N ILE A 432 1.02 17.86 11.84
CA ILE A 432 0.77 19.08 12.64
C ILE A 432 1.18 18.95 14.12
N SER A 433 1.67 17.79 14.53
CA SER A 433 2.11 17.52 15.91
C SER A 433 3.62 17.35 16.02
N PRO A 434 4.21 17.60 17.20
CA PRO A 434 5.60 17.26 17.47
C PRO A 434 5.90 15.76 17.35
N VAL A 435 7.17 15.43 17.12
CA VAL A 435 7.70 14.05 17.18
C VAL A 435 8.58 13.90 18.43
N TYR A 436 8.36 12.82 19.17
CA TYR A 436 9.15 12.45 20.35
C TYR A 436 9.93 11.16 20.11
N ALA A 437 11.07 11.03 20.78
CA ALA A 437 11.93 9.87 20.63
C ALA A 437 11.23 8.58 21.10
N GLY A 438 11.21 7.56 20.23
CA GLY A 438 10.67 6.24 20.54
C GLY A 438 9.15 6.17 20.66
N GLU A 439 8.42 7.16 20.14
CA GLU A 439 6.96 7.22 20.20
C GLU A 439 6.36 7.28 18.78
N ILE A 440 5.25 6.56 18.59
CA ILE A 440 4.32 6.86 17.48
C ILE A 440 3.47 8.04 17.94
N GLN A 441 3.32 9.08 17.10
CA GLN A 441 2.72 10.34 17.54
C GLN A 441 1.28 10.20 18.06
N GLY A 442 0.52 9.23 17.54
CA GLY A 442 -0.79 8.91 18.08
C GLY A 442 -1.58 7.86 17.30
N PRO A 443 -2.82 7.59 17.73
CA PRO A 443 -3.75 6.76 16.99
C PRO A 443 -4.13 7.40 15.65
N ALA A 444 -4.38 6.57 14.64
CA ALA A 444 -4.82 7.05 13.33
C ALA A 444 -6.28 7.52 13.36
N LEU A 445 -6.65 8.51 12.54
CA LEU A 445 -8.03 9.00 12.50
C LEU A 445 -9.02 7.89 12.14
N GLY A 446 -10.16 7.86 12.83
CA GLY A 446 -11.21 6.84 12.67
C GLY A 446 -10.88 5.48 13.29
N MET A 447 -9.73 5.32 13.97
CA MET A 447 -9.35 4.09 14.66
C MET A 447 -9.49 4.28 16.17
N LYS A 448 -10.52 3.67 16.79
CA LYS A 448 -10.82 3.82 18.22
C LYS A 448 -9.91 2.94 19.08
N VAL A 449 -8.63 3.28 19.13
CA VAL A 449 -7.58 2.48 19.76
C VAL A 449 -7.41 2.85 21.23
N LYS A 450 -7.25 1.82 22.07
CA LYS A 450 -6.91 1.92 23.50
C LYS A 450 -5.99 0.78 23.93
N ALA A 451 -5.34 0.96 25.07
CA ALA A 451 -4.63 -0.11 25.77
C ALA A 451 -5.53 -0.72 26.85
N TYR A 452 -5.53 -2.05 26.96
CA TYR A 452 -6.33 -2.81 27.93
C TYR A 452 -5.42 -3.66 28.82
N ASP A 453 -5.79 -3.81 30.09
CA ASP A 453 -5.19 -4.81 30.96
C ASP A 453 -5.82 -6.21 30.75
N GLU A 454 -5.30 -7.20 31.46
CA GLU A 454 -5.77 -8.59 31.45
C GLU A 454 -7.21 -8.78 31.94
N HIS A 455 -7.82 -7.77 32.56
CA HIS A 455 -9.20 -7.79 33.04
C HIS A 455 -10.18 -7.11 32.07
N GLY A 456 -9.70 -6.64 30.92
CA GLY A 456 -10.55 -5.95 29.95
C GLY A 456 -10.89 -4.52 30.40
N ILE A 457 -10.04 -3.89 31.23
CA ILE A 457 -10.20 -2.49 31.62
C ILE A 457 -9.22 -1.62 30.83
N SER A 458 -9.71 -0.50 30.29
CA SER A 458 -8.85 0.47 29.60
C SER A 458 -7.86 1.10 30.57
N ILE A 459 -6.59 1.15 30.16
CA ILE A 459 -5.48 1.69 30.93
C ILE A 459 -4.72 2.78 30.17
N PHE A 460 -4.04 3.64 30.92
CA PHE A 460 -3.21 4.76 30.44
C PHE A 460 -1.87 4.75 31.18
N ASP A 461 -0.80 5.20 30.51
CA ASP A 461 0.59 5.20 31.03
C ASP A 461 1.07 3.85 31.60
N ARG A 462 0.53 2.75 31.08
CA ARG A 462 0.88 1.38 31.45
C ARG A 462 0.87 0.49 30.20
N MET A 463 1.69 -0.55 30.23
CA MET A 463 1.70 -1.57 29.18
C MET A 463 0.39 -2.35 29.20
N GLY A 464 -0.17 -2.60 28.02
CA GLY A 464 -1.42 -3.35 27.84
C GLY A 464 -1.56 -3.86 26.42
N GLU A 465 -2.66 -4.57 26.19
CA GLU A 465 -3.05 -5.07 24.88
C GLU A 465 -3.69 -3.95 24.04
N LEU A 466 -3.28 -3.85 22.77
CA LEU A 466 -3.87 -2.89 21.84
C LEU A 466 -5.24 -3.38 21.37
N VAL A 467 -6.28 -2.62 21.65
CA VAL A 467 -7.67 -2.92 21.26
C VAL A 467 -8.23 -1.77 20.44
N CYS A 468 -8.83 -2.07 19.28
CA CYS A 468 -9.68 -1.14 18.54
C CYS A 468 -11.15 -1.42 18.90
N GLU A 469 -11.79 -0.53 19.65
CA GLU A 469 -13.13 -0.75 20.23
C GLU A 469 -14.28 -0.64 19.21
N ALA A 470 -13.99 -0.16 18.00
CA ALA A 470 -15.00 0.11 16.98
C ALA A 470 -14.56 -0.44 15.61
N PRO A 471 -15.51 -0.83 14.74
CA PRO A 471 -15.19 -1.26 13.40
C PRO A 471 -14.58 -0.11 12.58
N ALA A 472 -13.75 -0.47 11.61
CA ALA A 472 -13.23 0.43 10.60
C ALA A 472 -13.44 -0.15 9.19
N PRO A 473 -13.58 0.67 8.13
CA PRO A 473 -13.91 0.21 6.78
C PRO A 473 -12.96 -0.84 6.21
N SER A 474 -11.67 -0.79 6.56
CA SER A 474 -10.65 -1.65 5.99
C SER A 474 -10.41 -2.96 6.76
N MET A 475 -11.19 -3.22 7.82
CA MET A 475 -11.15 -4.52 8.50
C MET A 475 -11.53 -5.66 7.53
N PRO A 476 -11.00 -6.89 7.74
CA PRO A 476 -11.29 -8.02 6.87
C PRO A 476 -12.78 -8.26 6.70
N LEU A 477 -13.19 -8.62 5.48
CA LEU A 477 -14.55 -9.07 5.20
C LEU A 477 -14.79 -10.46 5.80
N TYR A 478 -13.83 -11.37 5.57
CA TYR A 478 -13.81 -12.74 6.03
C TYR A 478 -12.42 -13.35 5.75
N PHE A 479 -12.18 -14.58 6.20
CA PHE A 479 -11.05 -15.38 5.74
C PHE A 479 -11.47 -16.38 4.67
N TRP A 480 -10.70 -16.44 3.58
CA TRP A 480 -10.97 -17.34 2.46
C TRP A 480 -10.77 -18.81 2.88
N ASN A 481 -11.72 -19.67 2.52
CA ASN A 481 -11.72 -21.10 2.87
C ASN A 481 -11.60 -21.38 4.38
N ASP A 482 -12.19 -20.51 5.21
CA ASP A 482 -12.25 -20.68 6.66
C ASP A 482 -13.69 -20.96 7.12
N PRO A 483 -14.11 -22.23 7.21
CA PRO A 483 -15.50 -22.60 7.49
C PRO A 483 -15.93 -22.41 8.96
N GLU A 484 -15.00 -22.05 9.85
CA GLU A 484 -15.27 -21.82 11.28
C GLU A 484 -15.65 -20.35 11.59
N GLN A 485 -15.81 -19.50 10.57
CA GLN A 485 -16.29 -18.13 10.68
C GLN A 485 -17.82 -17.99 10.68
#